data_AF-A0A661SD41-F1
#
_entry.id   AF-A0A661SD41-F1
#
_cell.length_a   1.000
_cell.length_b   1.000
_cell.length_c   1.000
_cell.angle_alpha   90.00
_cell.angle_beta   90.00
_cell.angle_gamma   90.00
#
_symmetry.space_group_name_H-M   'P 1'
#
loop_
_entity.id
_entity.type
_entity.pdbx_description
1 polymer ?
#
loop_
_entity_poly.entity_id
_entity_poly.type
_entity_poly.pdbx_seq_one_letter_code
_entity_poly.pdbx_strand_id
1 'polypeptide(L)'
;IIPAGSGLHELVHLSQGEKLNLLNEFDRLDEAFDIFLIDTGAGISSNIMYFNMASEERIVVVTSEPTSITDAYALMKVLFKKYGTNTFKLLVNMVESTRDAKSVFLNLSNAVEHFLSDISLEYLGFVPKDENVARAVKQQRAVIECYPESASSKEFHELACRLLASSKDMASDGNIKFFWRKLITRQ
;
A
#
# COMPACT_ATOMS: atom_id res chain seq x y z
N ILE A 1 1.87 -6.08 -11.22
CA ILE A 1 1.86 -6.30 -9.75
C ILE A 1 3.19 -6.93 -9.38
N ILE A 2 3.87 -6.38 -8.38
CA ILE A 2 5.10 -6.91 -7.81
C ILE A 2 4.71 -7.57 -6.48
N PRO A 3 4.78 -8.90 -6.34
CA PRO A 3 4.61 -9.53 -5.05
C PRO A 3 5.81 -9.13 -4.18
N ALA A 4 5.56 -8.66 -2.97
CA ALA A 4 6.54 -8.20 -1.98
C ALA A 4 6.38 -8.93 -0.64
N GLY A 5 5.85 -10.15 -0.69
CA GLY A 5 5.63 -11.03 0.45
C GLY A 5 6.90 -11.72 0.98
N SER A 6 6.70 -12.64 1.91
CA SER A 6 7.74 -13.40 2.62
C SER A 6 8.62 -14.28 1.72
N GLY A 7 8.19 -14.60 0.50
CA GLY A 7 8.94 -15.42 -0.46
C GLY A 7 10.14 -14.72 -1.12
N LEU A 8 10.32 -13.41 -0.93
CA LEU A 8 11.40 -12.61 -1.56
C LEU A 8 12.48 -12.17 -0.58
N HIS A 9 12.76 -12.98 0.46
CA HIS A 9 13.83 -12.70 1.43
C HIS A 9 15.19 -12.40 0.75
N GLU A 10 15.44 -13.02 -0.40
CA GLU A 10 16.65 -12.82 -1.20
C GLU A 10 16.79 -11.39 -1.75
N LEU A 11 15.68 -10.68 -2.04
CA LEU A 11 15.74 -9.32 -2.61
C LEU A 11 16.36 -8.28 -1.65
N VAL A 12 16.18 -8.47 -0.34
CA VAL A 12 16.79 -7.59 0.67
C VAL A 12 18.26 -7.89 0.88
N HIS A 13 18.70 -9.12 0.58
CA HIS A 13 20.07 -9.60 0.74
C HIS A 13 20.88 -9.64 -0.56
N LEU A 14 20.36 -9.08 -1.65
CA LEU A 14 21.11 -8.97 -2.90
C LEU A 14 22.43 -8.24 -2.70
N SER A 15 23.48 -8.77 -3.32
CA SER A 15 24.75 -8.10 -3.50
C SER A 15 24.56 -6.80 -4.29
N GLN A 16 25.54 -5.88 -4.23
CA GLN A 16 25.47 -4.65 -5.01
C GLN A 16 25.32 -4.92 -6.52
N GLY A 17 25.99 -5.95 -7.06
CA GLY A 17 25.87 -6.34 -8.46
C GLY A 17 24.47 -6.82 -8.83
N GLU A 18 23.85 -7.65 -7.98
CA GLU A 18 22.48 -8.12 -8.20
C GLU A 18 21.45 -7.00 -8.06
N LYS A 19 21.67 -6.04 -7.14
CA LYS A 19 20.83 -4.84 -7.02
C LYS A 19 20.91 -3.97 -8.28
N LEU A 20 22.10 -3.81 -8.86
CA LEU A 20 22.27 -3.08 -10.13
C LEU A 20 21.62 -3.80 -11.31
N ASN A 21 21.68 -5.13 -11.35
CA ASN A 21 20.99 -5.90 -12.38
C ASN A 21 19.48 -5.78 -12.24
N LEU A 22 18.94 -5.87 -11.03
CA LEU A 22 17.53 -5.69 -10.74
C LEU A 22 17.04 -4.29 -11.16
N LEU A 23 17.83 -3.25 -10.90
CA LEU A 23 17.57 -1.88 -11.36
C LEU A 23 17.45 -1.80 -12.87
N ASN A 24 18.37 -2.41 -13.61
CA ASN A 24 18.36 -2.39 -15.07
C ASN A 24 17.13 -3.12 -15.64
N GLU A 25 16.65 -4.17 -14.98
CA GLU A 25 15.41 -4.82 -15.39
C GLU A 25 14.16 -3.98 -15.05
N PHE A 26 14.15 -3.27 -13.92
CA PHE A 26 13.08 -2.30 -13.63
C PHE A 26 13.06 -1.12 -14.60
N ASP A 27 14.23 -0.61 -15.02
CA ASP A 27 14.34 0.45 -16.03
C ASP A 27 13.64 0.05 -17.35
N ARG A 28 13.74 -1.23 -17.76
CA ARG A 28 13.07 -1.74 -18.96
C ARG A 28 11.56 -1.85 -18.79
N LEU A 29 11.10 -2.12 -17.56
CA LEU A 29 9.68 -2.23 -17.26
C LEU A 29 9.00 -0.85 -17.17
N ASP A 30 9.74 0.18 -16.76
CA ASP A 30 9.24 1.56 -16.67
C ASP A 30 8.77 2.10 -18.03
N GLU A 31 9.38 1.66 -19.14
CA GLU A 31 8.93 1.99 -20.49
C GLU A 31 7.57 1.34 -20.86
N ALA A 32 7.14 0.32 -20.12
CA ALA A 32 5.96 -0.49 -20.45
C ALA A 32 4.77 -0.29 -19.50
N PHE A 33 4.96 0.32 -18.33
CA PHE A 33 3.92 0.43 -17.30
C PHE A 33 3.91 1.81 -16.64
N ASP A 34 2.73 2.41 -16.53
CA ASP A 34 2.55 3.68 -15.82
C ASP A 34 2.49 3.51 -14.29
N ILE A 35 2.06 2.33 -13.81
CA ILE A 35 1.78 2.07 -12.40
C ILE A 35 2.30 0.70 -11.99
N PHE A 36 3.11 0.67 -10.93
CA PHE A 36 3.50 -0.54 -10.24
C PHE A 36 2.73 -0.70 -8.93
N LEU A 37 1.86 -1.71 -8.86
CA LEU A 37 1.26 -2.14 -7.60
C LEU A 37 2.18 -3.12 -6.88
N ILE A 38 2.66 -2.73 -5.70
CA ILE A 38 3.53 -3.56 -4.86
C ILE A 38 2.67 -4.18 -3.75
N ASP A 39 2.47 -5.48 -3.81
CA ASP A 39 1.65 -6.24 -2.86
C ASP A 39 2.50 -6.78 -1.71
N THR A 40 2.54 -6.06 -0.60
CA THR A 40 3.35 -6.43 0.57
C THR A 40 2.62 -7.40 1.48
N GLY A 41 3.36 -8.34 2.08
CA GLY A 41 2.83 -9.15 3.18
C GLY A 41 2.49 -8.33 4.42
N ALA A 42 1.88 -8.96 5.43
CA ALA A 42 1.56 -8.32 6.71
C ALA A 42 2.78 -8.22 7.64
N GLY A 43 2.75 -7.22 8.54
CA GLY A 43 3.75 -7.03 9.59
C GLY A 43 4.85 -6.04 9.23
N ILE A 44 6.01 -6.17 9.91
CA ILE A 44 7.10 -5.18 9.91
C ILE A 44 8.47 -5.78 9.57
N SER A 45 8.48 -6.86 8.78
CA SER A 45 9.73 -7.50 8.34
C SER A 45 10.56 -6.56 7.46
N SER A 46 11.85 -6.84 7.34
CA SER A 46 12.80 -6.05 6.53
C SER A 46 12.34 -5.91 5.07
N ASN A 47 11.79 -6.97 4.48
CA ASN A 47 11.22 -6.94 3.11
C ASN A 47 10.07 -5.94 3.00
N ILE A 48 9.13 -5.98 3.96
CA ILE A 48 7.97 -5.07 3.94
C ILE A 48 8.45 -3.64 4.10
N MET A 49 9.40 -3.37 4.99
CA MET A 49 9.97 -2.03 5.16
C MET A 49 10.69 -1.57 3.90
N TYR A 50 11.49 -2.44 3.26
CA TYR A 50 12.22 -2.14 2.04
C TYR A 50 11.28 -1.70 0.91
N PHE A 51 10.22 -2.48 0.65
CA PHE A 51 9.27 -2.16 -0.40
C PHE A 51 8.41 -0.94 -0.06
N ASN A 52 7.99 -0.78 1.20
CA ASN A 52 7.33 0.45 1.63
C ASN A 52 8.25 1.66 1.43
N MET A 53 9.55 1.54 1.70
CA MET A 53 10.51 2.60 1.41
C MET A 53 10.75 2.81 -0.08
N ALA A 54 10.42 1.83 -0.93
CA ALA A 54 10.56 1.85 -2.39
C ALA A 54 9.30 2.35 -3.13
N SER A 55 8.17 2.49 -2.43
CA SER A 55 6.95 3.07 -3.00
C SER A 55 6.88 4.59 -2.84
N GLU A 56 6.34 5.26 -3.85
CA GLU A 56 5.97 6.68 -3.77
C GLU A 56 4.76 6.86 -2.86
N GLU A 57 3.70 6.09 -3.13
CA GLU A 57 2.49 6.06 -2.33
C GLU A 57 2.40 4.79 -1.48
N ARG A 58 1.87 4.94 -0.26
CA ARG A 58 1.68 3.84 0.70
C ARG A 58 0.23 3.79 1.10
N ILE A 59 -0.48 2.76 0.62
CA ILE A 59 -1.86 2.50 0.99
C ILE A 59 -1.87 1.44 2.10
N VAL A 60 -2.21 1.86 3.31
CA VAL A 60 -2.40 0.96 4.45
C VAL A 60 -3.86 0.50 4.47
N VAL A 61 -4.07 -0.81 4.40
CA VAL A 61 -5.40 -1.42 4.45
C VAL A 61 -5.70 -1.87 5.87
N VAL A 62 -6.85 -1.47 6.43
CA VAL A 62 -7.23 -1.75 7.82
C VAL A 62 -8.67 -2.25 7.90
N THR A 63 -8.96 -3.20 8.79
CA THR A 63 -10.34 -3.62 9.11
C THR A 63 -10.82 -2.98 10.41
N SER A 64 -12.10 -3.17 10.77
CA SER A 64 -12.61 -2.73 12.08
C SER A 64 -12.10 -3.56 13.26
N GLU A 65 -11.29 -4.60 13.02
CA GLU A 65 -10.74 -5.42 14.09
C GLU A 65 -9.64 -4.66 14.86
N PRO A 66 -9.66 -4.66 16.21
CA PRO A 66 -8.67 -3.95 17.01
C PRO A 66 -7.21 -4.35 16.72
N THR A 67 -6.98 -5.62 16.38
CA THR A 67 -5.67 -6.14 15.98
C THR A 67 -5.19 -5.50 14.67
N SER A 68 -6.06 -5.40 13.65
CA SER A 68 -5.74 -4.74 12.37
C SER A 68 -5.36 -3.27 12.56
N ILE A 69 -6.08 -2.55 13.41
CA ILE A 69 -5.79 -1.14 13.74
C ILE A 69 -4.44 -1.02 14.44
N THR A 70 -4.15 -1.91 15.38
CA THR A 70 -2.89 -1.92 16.14
C THR A 70 -1.69 -2.21 15.22
N ASP A 71 -1.83 -3.18 14.31
CA ASP A 71 -0.78 -3.54 13.35
C ASP A 71 -0.53 -2.41 12.35
N ALA A 72 -1.59 -1.76 11.85
CA ALA A 72 -1.48 -0.60 10.96
C ALA A 72 -0.72 0.56 11.65
N TYR A 73 -1.07 0.86 12.90
CA TYR A 73 -0.35 1.86 13.70
C TYR A 73 1.12 1.48 13.91
N ALA A 74 1.41 0.22 14.23
CA ALA A 74 2.77 -0.25 14.43
C ALA A 74 3.62 -0.13 13.15
N LEU A 75 3.06 -0.48 11.99
CA LEU A 75 3.68 -0.30 10.68
C LEU A 75 4.02 1.18 10.43
N MET A 76 3.04 2.08 10.57
CA MET A 76 3.23 3.52 10.39
C MET A 76 4.28 4.08 11.35
N LYS A 77 4.23 3.67 12.62
CA LYS A 77 5.18 4.07 13.66
C LYS A 77 6.62 3.67 13.32
N VAL A 78 6.83 2.44 12.82
CA VAL A 78 8.16 1.97 12.43
C VAL A 78 8.66 2.73 11.20
N LEU A 79 7.82 2.87 10.17
CA LEU A 79 8.16 3.61 8.95
C LEU A 79 8.51 5.08 9.24
N PHE A 80 7.75 5.72 10.12
CA PHE A 80 8.02 7.08 10.58
C PHE A 80 9.30 7.18 11.41
N LYS A 81 9.40 6.42 12.52
CA LYS A 81 10.52 6.58 13.47
C LYS A 81 11.86 6.11 12.92
N LYS A 82 11.90 5.07 12.07
CA LYS A 82 13.15 4.52 11.54
C LYS A 82 13.55 5.11 10.18
N TYR A 83 12.57 5.47 9.36
CA TYR A 83 12.84 5.84 7.97
C TYR A 83 12.33 7.23 7.59
N GLY A 84 11.73 7.97 8.52
CA GLY A 84 11.24 9.33 8.30
C GLY A 84 10.04 9.41 7.36
N THR A 85 9.35 8.29 7.10
CA THR A 85 8.15 8.28 6.25
C THR A 85 6.99 8.90 7.02
N ASN A 86 6.40 9.95 6.47
CA ASN A 86 5.38 10.73 7.15
C ASN A 86 4.09 10.91 6.34
N THR A 87 3.96 10.29 5.17
CA THR A 87 2.73 10.32 4.36
C THR A 87 2.19 8.91 4.16
N PHE A 88 0.92 8.72 4.48
CA PHE A 88 0.21 7.47 4.33
C PHE A 88 -1.20 7.71 3.82
N LYS A 89 -1.70 6.77 3.03
CA LYS A 89 -3.10 6.70 2.61
C LYS A 89 -3.76 5.53 3.33
N LEU A 90 -4.97 5.70 3.85
CA LEU A 90 -5.70 4.66 4.59
C LEU A 90 -6.94 4.20 3.83
N LEU A 91 -7.02 2.91 3.55
CA LEU A 91 -8.23 2.26 3.04
C LEU A 91 -8.84 1.38 4.13
N VAL A 92 -10.08 1.64 4.50
CA VAL A 92 -10.79 0.79 5.45
C VAL A 92 -11.50 -0.33 4.69
N ASN A 93 -11.33 -1.58 5.10
CA ASN A 93 -11.85 -2.75 4.40
C ASN A 93 -12.80 -3.56 5.29
N MET A 94 -13.70 -4.32 4.67
CA MET A 94 -14.62 -5.26 5.32
C MET A 94 -15.53 -4.63 6.40
N VAL A 95 -16.01 -3.41 6.16
CA VAL A 95 -16.92 -2.71 7.08
C VAL A 95 -18.37 -2.76 6.61
N GLU A 96 -19.30 -2.76 7.56
CA GLU A 96 -20.75 -2.87 7.27
C GLU A 96 -21.37 -1.51 6.90
N SER A 97 -20.76 -0.40 7.32
CA SER A 97 -21.31 0.94 7.08
C SER A 97 -20.24 2.04 6.98
N THR A 98 -20.61 3.16 6.37
CA THR A 98 -19.80 4.38 6.34
C THR A 98 -19.50 4.92 7.75
N ARG A 99 -20.41 4.72 8.71
CA ARG A 99 -20.19 5.13 10.10
C ARG A 99 -19.04 4.35 10.72
N ASP A 100 -19.03 3.03 10.52
CA ASP A 100 -17.98 2.15 11.03
C ASP A 100 -16.63 2.49 10.38
N ALA A 101 -16.64 2.73 9.06
CA ALA A 101 -15.46 3.16 8.34
C ALA A 101 -14.83 4.44 8.92
N LYS A 102 -15.66 5.46 9.17
CA LYS A 102 -15.23 6.72 9.78
C LYS A 102 -14.72 6.52 11.21
N SER A 103 -15.37 5.66 12.00
CA SER A 103 -14.94 5.32 13.36
C SER A 103 -13.53 4.72 13.36
N VAL A 104 -13.26 3.76 12.47
CA VAL A 104 -11.93 3.15 12.32
C VAL A 104 -10.88 4.19 11.93
N PHE A 105 -11.18 5.03 10.93
CA PHE A 105 -10.27 6.09 10.50
C PHE A 105 -9.97 7.07 11.64
N LEU A 106 -10.99 7.57 12.35
CA LEU A 106 -10.82 8.51 13.45
C LEU A 106 -10.00 7.92 14.60
N ASN A 107 -10.26 6.65 14.96
CA ASN A 107 -9.51 5.98 16.02
C ASN A 107 -8.01 5.88 15.67
N LEU A 108 -7.69 5.52 14.44
CA LEU A 108 -6.30 5.45 13.98
C LEU A 108 -5.67 6.85 13.84
N SER A 109 -6.38 7.82 13.26
CA SER A 109 -5.90 9.21 13.10
C SER A 109 -5.57 9.83 14.45
N ASN A 110 -6.45 9.69 15.45
CA ASN A 110 -6.21 10.20 16.80
C ASN A 110 -4.94 9.58 17.44
N ALA A 111 -4.73 8.28 17.27
CA ALA A 111 -3.54 7.61 17.77
C ALA A 111 -2.27 8.08 17.04
N VAL A 112 -2.35 8.26 15.72
CA VAL A 112 -1.25 8.79 14.91
C VAL A 112 -0.93 10.22 15.31
N GLU A 113 -1.90 11.12 15.38
CA GLU A 113 -1.71 12.53 15.77
C GLU A 113 -1.12 12.67 17.19
N HIS A 114 -1.62 11.86 18.13
CA HIS A 114 -1.17 11.94 19.53
C HIS A 114 0.28 11.48 19.73
N PHE A 115 0.74 10.46 18.98
CA PHE A 115 2.05 9.84 19.20
C PHE A 115 3.08 10.09 18.07
N LEU A 116 2.64 10.52 16.89
CA LEU A 116 3.40 10.63 15.65
C LEU A 116 3.03 11.96 14.93
N SER A 117 3.30 13.07 15.60
CA SER A 117 2.78 14.42 15.31
C SER A 117 3.01 14.98 13.92
N ASP A 118 3.94 14.41 13.13
CA ASP A 118 4.28 14.88 11.78
C ASP A 118 3.77 13.96 10.66
N ILE A 119 2.92 12.97 10.98
CA ILE A 119 2.33 12.09 9.98
C ILE A 119 1.07 12.73 9.36
N SER A 120 1.03 12.78 8.03
CA SER A 120 -0.16 13.03 7.23
C SER A 120 -0.82 11.70 6.86
N LEU A 121 -2.07 11.53 7.28
CA LEU A 121 -2.88 10.35 6.99
C LEU A 121 -4.10 10.73 6.13
N GLU A 122 -4.08 10.36 4.86
CA GLU A 122 -5.16 10.62 3.92
C GLU A 122 -6.20 9.49 3.95
N TYR A 123 -7.49 9.84 4.00
CA TYR A 123 -8.57 8.85 3.98
C TYR A 123 -8.99 8.51 2.54
N LEU A 124 -8.78 7.24 2.13
CA LEU A 124 -9.19 6.74 0.82
C LEU A 124 -10.59 6.13 0.81
N GLY A 125 -11.42 6.30 1.83
CA GLY A 125 -12.75 5.69 1.84
C GLY A 125 -12.71 4.26 2.35
N PHE A 126 -13.68 3.44 1.91
CA PHE A 126 -13.81 2.08 2.39
C PHE A 126 -14.32 1.10 1.35
N VAL A 127 -13.96 -0.17 1.52
CA VAL A 127 -14.55 -1.31 0.81
C VAL A 127 -15.52 -2.00 1.77
N PRO A 128 -16.82 -2.12 1.42
CA PRO A 128 -17.79 -2.77 2.28
C PRO A 128 -17.53 -4.26 2.38
N LYS A 129 -17.98 -4.85 3.47
CA LYS A 129 -18.05 -6.32 3.57
C LYS A 129 -19.00 -6.85 2.50
N ASP A 130 -18.51 -7.77 1.69
CA ASP A 130 -19.22 -8.29 0.53
C ASP A 130 -18.94 -9.79 0.36
N GLU A 131 -19.96 -10.62 0.50
CA GLU A 131 -19.87 -12.07 0.35
C GLU A 131 -19.42 -12.50 -1.07
N ASN A 132 -19.60 -11.62 -2.07
CA ASN A 132 -19.14 -11.90 -3.43
C ASN A 132 -17.61 -11.91 -3.53
N VAL A 133 -16.89 -11.19 -2.66
CA VAL A 133 -15.42 -11.29 -2.58
C VAL A 133 -15.02 -12.71 -2.20
N ALA A 134 -15.61 -13.26 -1.13
CA ALA A 134 -15.32 -14.62 -0.68
C ALA A 134 -15.70 -15.67 -1.75
N ARG A 135 -16.82 -15.46 -2.47
CA ARG A 135 -17.23 -16.33 -3.58
C ARG A 135 -16.26 -16.26 -4.75
N ALA A 136 -15.75 -15.08 -5.11
CA ALA A 136 -14.79 -14.88 -6.19
C ALA A 136 -13.42 -15.50 -5.85
N VAL A 137 -12.96 -15.33 -4.60
CA VAL A 137 -11.72 -15.97 -4.10
C VAL A 137 -11.80 -17.49 -4.22
N LYS A 138 -12.94 -18.11 -3.85
CA LYS A 138 -13.15 -19.56 -4.04
C LYS A 138 -13.10 -20.00 -5.50
N GLN A 139 -13.39 -19.11 -6.43
CA GLN A 139 -13.28 -19.33 -7.88
C GLN A 139 -11.90 -18.97 -8.43
N GLN A 140 -10.97 -18.48 -7.60
CA GLN A 140 -9.65 -17.97 -8.00
C GLN A 140 -9.73 -16.87 -9.07
N ARG A 141 -10.74 -15.99 -8.95
CA ARG A 141 -10.96 -14.86 -9.85
C ARG A 141 -11.17 -13.58 -9.05
N ALA A 142 -10.86 -12.45 -9.67
CA ALA A 142 -11.11 -11.15 -9.06
C ALA A 142 -12.62 -10.88 -8.94
N VAL A 143 -13.04 -10.24 -7.84
CA VAL A 143 -14.47 -9.94 -7.60
C VAL A 143 -15.08 -9.09 -8.71
N ILE A 144 -14.31 -8.16 -9.28
CA ILE A 144 -14.74 -7.29 -10.38
C ILE A 144 -15.02 -8.06 -11.68
N GLU A 145 -14.37 -9.21 -11.88
CA GLU A 145 -14.61 -10.05 -13.05
C GLU A 145 -15.86 -10.93 -12.89
N CYS A 146 -16.05 -11.50 -11.69
CA CYS A 146 -17.18 -12.41 -11.44
C CYS A 146 -18.47 -11.67 -11.10
N TYR A 147 -18.36 -10.53 -10.41
CA TYR A 147 -19.46 -9.78 -9.82
C TYR A 147 -19.25 -8.27 -9.99
N PRO A 148 -19.23 -7.75 -11.25
CA PRO A 148 -18.93 -6.33 -11.52
C PRO A 148 -19.91 -5.36 -10.84
N GLU A 149 -21.15 -5.79 -10.60
CA GLU A 149 -22.19 -4.98 -9.97
C GLU A 149 -22.21 -5.01 -8.43
N SER A 150 -21.33 -5.81 -7.81
CA SER A 150 -21.27 -5.93 -6.36
C SER A 150 -20.77 -4.65 -5.70
N ALA A 151 -21.09 -4.48 -4.41
CA ALA A 151 -20.71 -3.28 -3.68
C ALA A 151 -19.19 -3.11 -3.62
N SER A 152 -18.44 -4.21 -3.39
CA SER A 152 -16.97 -4.17 -3.38
C SER A 152 -16.39 -3.82 -4.76
N SER A 153 -16.92 -4.37 -5.86
CA SER A 153 -16.46 -4.08 -7.21
C SER A 153 -16.63 -2.61 -7.59
N LYS A 154 -17.77 -2.01 -7.21
CA LYS A 154 -18.04 -0.58 -7.40
C LYS A 154 -17.04 0.28 -6.62
N GLU A 155 -16.81 -0.04 -5.35
CA GLU A 155 -15.84 0.70 -4.53
C GLU A 155 -14.39 0.54 -5.03
N PHE A 156 -14.00 -0.63 -5.53
CA PHE A 156 -12.68 -0.80 -6.16
C PHE A 156 -12.53 0.08 -7.42
N HIS A 157 -13.58 0.20 -8.23
CA HIS A 157 -13.57 1.07 -9.40
C HIS A 157 -13.42 2.54 -9.00
N GLU A 158 -14.23 3.01 -8.05
CA GLU A 158 -14.18 4.38 -7.54
C GLU A 158 -12.84 4.70 -6.86
N LEU A 159 -12.27 3.74 -6.11
CA LEU A 159 -10.94 3.86 -5.52
C LEU A 159 -9.87 4.04 -6.62
N ALA A 160 -9.91 3.23 -7.67
CA ALA A 160 -8.97 3.33 -8.78
C ALA A 160 -9.07 4.70 -9.47
N CYS A 161 -10.29 5.20 -9.73
CA CYS A 161 -10.51 6.53 -10.30
C CYS A 161 -9.92 7.65 -9.43
N ARG A 162 -10.09 7.58 -8.10
CA ARG A 162 -9.54 8.58 -7.18
C ARG A 162 -8.01 8.55 -7.14
N LEU A 163 -7.40 7.36 -7.10
CA LEU A 163 -5.95 7.23 -7.13
C LEU A 163 -5.37 7.81 -8.43
N LEU A 164 -5.97 7.51 -9.57
CA LEU A 164 -5.57 8.04 -10.89
C LEU A 164 -5.78 9.55 -11.04
N ALA A 165 -6.75 10.12 -10.33
CA ALA A 165 -6.93 11.57 -10.28
C ALA A 165 -5.85 12.24 -9.43
N SER A 166 -5.54 11.68 -8.26
CA SER A 166 -4.52 12.22 -7.34
C SER A 166 -3.10 12.15 -7.90
N SER A 167 -2.79 11.14 -8.72
CA SER A 167 -1.45 10.97 -9.30
C SER A 167 -1.10 12.01 -10.36
N LYS A 168 -2.10 12.65 -11.01
CA LYS A 168 -1.86 13.70 -12.02
C LYS A 168 -1.30 15.00 -11.42
N ASP A 169 -1.58 15.27 -10.15
CA ASP A 169 -1.09 16.46 -9.45
C ASP A 169 0.36 16.29 -8.93
N MET A 170 0.86 15.05 -8.90
CA MET A 170 2.23 14.68 -8.51
C MET A 170 3.22 14.71 -9.68
N ALA A 171 2.86 15.32 -10.82
CA ALA A 171 3.73 15.47 -11.98
C ALA A 171 4.87 16.48 -11.72
N SER A 172 5.78 16.16 -10.81
CA SER A 172 7.14 16.72 -10.77
C SER A 172 8.11 15.83 -9.98
N ASP A 173 9.22 15.50 -10.66
CA ASP A 173 10.54 15.13 -10.12
C ASP A 173 10.72 13.78 -9.40
N GLY A 174 10.61 12.68 -10.14
CA GLY A 174 11.21 11.44 -9.66
C GLY A 174 11.02 10.25 -10.58
N ASN A 175 11.86 10.12 -11.60
CA ASN A 175 11.99 8.87 -12.32
C ASN A 175 12.16 7.73 -11.29
N ILE A 176 11.38 6.65 -11.38
CA ILE A 176 11.44 5.49 -10.47
C ILE A 176 12.90 4.99 -10.30
N LYS A 177 13.70 5.20 -11.36
CA LYS A 177 15.15 5.08 -11.44
C LYS A 177 15.91 5.82 -10.34
N PHE A 178 15.58 7.08 -10.04
CA PHE A 178 16.21 7.85 -8.96
C PHE A 178 15.89 7.26 -7.59
N PHE A 179 14.67 6.76 -7.41
CA PHE A 179 14.21 6.25 -6.13
C PHE A 179 14.84 4.90 -5.79
N TRP A 180 14.75 3.92 -6.71
CA TRP A 180 15.42 2.63 -6.52
C TRP A 180 16.94 2.79 -6.43
N ARG A 181 17.53 3.70 -7.23
CA ARG A 181 18.96 4.02 -7.14
C ARG A 181 19.32 4.59 -5.77
N LYS A 182 18.51 5.49 -5.18
CA LYS A 182 18.70 6.05 -3.83
C LYS A 182 18.52 4.98 -2.73
N LEU A 183 17.67 4.00 -2.97
CA LEU A 183 17.40 2.88 -2.05
C LEU A 183 18.53 1.85 -2.05
N ILE A 184 19.17 1.65 -3.20
CA ILE A 184 20.30 0.72 -3.39
C ILE A 184 21.65 1.36 -3.02
N THR A 185 21.78 2.69 -3.11
CA THR A 185 23.02 3.43 -2.78
C THR A 185 23.08 3.98 -1.36
N ARG A 186 21.99 3.97 -0.58
CA ARG A 186 22.03 4.33 0.85
C ARG A 186 22.69 3.20 1.67
N GLN A 187 23.96 3.40 2.00
CA GLN A 187 24.60 2.89 3.23
C GLN A 187 24.83 4.06 4.17
#